data_AF-A0A6G0XUI5-F1
#
_entry.id   AF-A0A6G0XUI5-F1
#
_cell.length_a   1.000
_cell.length_b   1.000
_cell.length_c   1.000
_cell.angle_alpha   90.00
_cell.angle_beta   90.00
_cell.angle_gamma   90.00
#
_symmetry.space_group_name_H-M   'P 1'
#
loop_
_entity.id
_entity.type
_entity.pdbx_description
1 polymer ?
#
loop_
_entity_poly.entity_id
_entity_poly.type
_entity_poly.pdbx_seq_one_letter_code
_entity_poly.pdbx_strand_id
1 'polypeptide(L)'
;MKWSVLLLAMLGTTSAEAPWYSCQLYTTASAAAVGSTIDSPAAECADVKMPLCYANVCNDARQISVFLKRLRANATTQPGATAKALWVLQGGPGPASKNMERNMLQAYKAANGTMSVYTMDHRGTGRSTILDCATKFPFGKDLADCLASLKQTYGESAPAAFSVTSAAMDMKSFVESSIFANTDVFVYGVSYGTYLVERLMHLAPRQVKGYILDSIQSEQFYTTKSAPYFSNWDKDVAGVVDQFLAMCDREKFCAGKIGPNAKQTLKAVYKTIDNSNTNNCSQILGAAAKKGKFATPSGVVSQTLYDWLTSRTKRVFVPAYIYRLKRCNKEDQMWIRALELPNALEIPQDATATGPYLNGTGNSDVVYDNILYKDSVDALMSIGNAFSANLTISKYCIYVGNNDPVCAGQPKYNVNFVYKRDEYWNKTAAIPDGASVLMFSGILDPATPPKYAKDEYATMAGSKKLLVTFPVANHAVLSNAPGKDQCRQHQLHPLVERLDFSVWKTDLSDIMFGSKSPYKNTDVEAQIAAATADVKSMYLTEMLLVSGFLAVAVAIIVVMAVYIRSIKARGDLTTESKEVPADNKAEASGEAAQDDAIDTAVTVSEDSEEDSNTTETSTSQVASV
;
A
#
# COMPACT_ATOMS: atom_id res chain seq x y z
N MET A 1 -56.40 20.99 32.38
CA MET A 1 -55.48 19.86 32.15
C MET A 1 -54.32 20.33 31.27
N LYS A 2 -53.08 20.00 31.61
CA LYS A 2 -51.91 20.04 30.71
C LYS A 2 -51.09 18.78 31.01
N TRP A 3 -50.86 17.93 30.02
CA TRP A 3 -50.04 16.72 30.18
C TRP A 3 -48.60 17.03 29.78
N SER A 4 -47.69 17.03 30.76
CA SER A 4 -46.26 17.10 30.50
C SER A 4 -45.73 15.70 30.18
N VAL A 5 -45.44 15.43 28.92
CA VAL A 5 -44.76 14.19 28.53
C VAL A 5 -43.27 14.34 28.83
N LEU A 6 -42.81 13.74 29.92
CA LEU A 6 -41.38 13.53 30.15
C LEU A 6 -40.88 12.46 29.17
N LEU A 7 -40.09 12.86 28.17
CA LEU A 7 -39.26 11.90 27.44
C LEU A 7 -38.11 11.48 28.37
N LEU A 8 -38.24 10.32 28.99
CA LEU A 8 -37.07 9.62 29.54
C LEU A 8 -36.23 9.13 28.36
N ALA A 9 -35.18 9.88 28.03
CA ALA A 9 -34.11 9.38 27.19
C ALA A 9 -33.43 8.23 27.95
N MET A 10 -33.74 6.99 27.58
CA MET A 10 -33.00 5.82 28.08
C MET A 10 -31.58 5.89 27.52
N LEU A 11 -30.66 6.46 28.29
CA LEU A 11 -29.23 6.27 28.13
C LEU A 11 -28.91 4.80 28.43
N GLY A 12 -29.14 3.95 27.43
CA GLY A 12 -28.78 2.54 27.47
C GLY A 12 -27.27 2.42 27.55
N THR A 13 -26.74 2.35 28.77
CA THR A 13 -25.34 2.04 29.03
C THR A 13 -25.11 0.58 28.65
N THR A 14 -24.85 0.33 27.37
CA THR A 14 -24.30 -0.94 26.89
C THR A 14 -22.94 -1.12 27.56
N SER A 15 -22.90 -1.89 28.64
CA SER A 15 -21.65 -2.36 29.21
C SER A 15 -20.93 -3.15 28.12
N ALA A 16 -19.75 -2.68 27.73
CA ALA A 16 -18.91 -3.34 26.74
C ALA A 16 -18.24 -4.59 27.37
N GLU A 17 -19.06 -5.55 27.79
CA GLU A 17 -18.62 -6.87 28.19
C GLU A 17 -18.00 -7.56 26.98
N ALA A 18 -16.68 -7.63 26.98
CA ALA A 18 -15.91 -8.35 25.98
C ALA A 18 -15.72 -9.80 26.45
N PRO A 19 -16.39 -10.80 25.83
CA PRO A 19 -16.17 -12.21 26.14
C PRO A 19 -14.82 -12.65 25.55
N TRP A 20 -13.75 -12.46 26.32
CA TRP A 20 -12.38 -12.77 25.91
C TRP A 20 -12.16 -14.27 25.74
N TYR A 21 -11.63 -14.67 24.59
CA TYR A 21 -11.25 -16.03 24.24
C TYR A 21 -9.77 -16.12 23.85
N SER A 22 -9.13 -17.25 24.10
CA SER A 22 -7.72 -17.47 23.72
C SER A 22 -7.54 -17.48 22.20
N CYS A 23 -6.53 -16.77 21.69
CA CYS A 23 -6.23 -16.70 20.25
C CYS A 23 -4.72 -16.71 19.98
N GLN A 24 -4.33 -16.82 18.70
CA GLN A 24 -2.93 -16.65 18.30
C GLN A 24 -2.51 -15.17 18.37
N LEU A 25 -1.32 -14.91 18.88
CA LEU A 25 -0.69 -13.57 18.83
C LEU A 25 -0.56 -13.10 17.39
N TYR A 26 0.09 -13.88 16.54
CA TYR A 26 0.20 -13.62 15.10
C TYR A 26 -0.96 -14.26 14.34
N THR A 27 -1.78 -13.46 13.67
CA THR A 27 -3.01 -13.94 13.01
C THR A 27 -2.75 -14.65 11.67
N THR A 28 -1.59 -14.42 11.03
CA THR A 28 -1.23 -15.02 9.72
C THR A 28 -0.13 -16.08 9.82
N ALA A 29 0.09 -16.67 11.01
CA ALA A 29 1.13 -17.68 11.24
C ALA A 29 0.56 -18.90 11.96
N SER A 30 0.76 -20.09 11.39
CA SER A 30 0.32 -21.36 11.97
C SER A 30 1.22 -21.78 13.14
N ALA A 31 0.90 -21.33 14.35
CA ALA A 31 1.59 -21.71 15.58
C ALA A 31 0.63 -22.38 16.59
N ALA A 32 1.16 -23.30 17.40
CA ALA A 32 0.41 -23.85 18.54
C ALA A 32 0.08 -22.74 19.55
N ALA A 33 -1.09 -22.85 20.20
CA ALA A 33 -1.64 -21.76 21.01
C ALA A 33 -1.04 -21.66 22.43
N VAL A 34 -1.21 -20.49 23.03
CA VAL A 34 -0.95 -20.18 24.46
C VAL A 34 0.50 -20.41 24.92
N GLY A 35 1.38 -19.49 24.52
CA GLY A 35 2.64 -19.28 25.26
C GLY A 35 2.39 -18.59 26.61
N SER A 36 3.28 -18.79 27.59
CA SER A 36 3.13 -18.29 28.97
C SER A 36 4.26 -17.35 29.42
N THR A 37 5.15 -16.94 28.50
CA THR A 37 6.35 -16.16 28.83
C THR A 37 6.25 -14.73 28.33
N ILE A 38 7.15 -13.84 28.78
CA ILE A 38 7.22 -12.48 28.25
C ILE A 38 7.64 -12.49 26.77
N ASP A 39 8.48 -13.44 26.36
CA ASP A 39 8.93 -13.62 24.98
C ASP A 39 7.88 -14.21 24.03
N SER A 40 6.99 -15.06 24.55
CA SER A 40 5.86 -15.67 23.86
C SER A 40 4.63 -15.65 24.79
N PRO A 41 3.89 -14.52 24.85
CA PRO A 41 2.75 -14.36 25.74
C PRO A 41 1.44 -14.86 25.12
N ALA A 42 0.50 -15.23 25.99
CA ALA A 42 -0.86 -15.59 25.58
C ALA A 42 -1.59 -14.34 25.05
N ALA A 43 -2.19 -14.48 23.87
CA ALA A 43 -3.11 -13.48 23.32
C ALA A 43 -4.56 -13.89 23.63
N GLU A 44 -5.35 -12.90 24.05
CA GLU A 44 -6.80 -13.01 24.19
C GLU A 44 -7.44 -12.11 23.13
N CYS A 45 -8.50 -12.58 22.50
CA CYS A 45 -9.29 -11.85 21.49
C CYS A 45 -10.74 -11.71 21.96
N ALA A 46 -11.48 -10.73 21.44
CA ALA A 46 -12.90 -10.55 21.72
C ALA A 46 -13.61 -9.86 20.56
N ASP A 47 -14.87 -10.24 20.33
CA ASP A 47 -15.74 -9.68 19.29
C ASP A 47 -16.89 -8.90 19.96
N VAL A 48 -16.65 -7.61 20.18
CA VAL A 48 -17.55 -6.74 20.96
C VAL A 48 -18.67 -6.21 20.07
N LYS A 49 -19.91 -6.22 20.55
CA LYS A 49 -21.04 -5.59 19.85
C LYS A 49 -21.07 -4.09 20.12
N MET A 50 -20.82 -3.31 19.07
CA MET A 50 -20.89 -1.84 19.09
C MET A 50 -22.07 -1.36 18.23
N PRO A 51 -22.64 -0.18 18.49
CA PRO A 51 -23.69 0.37 17.63
C PRO A 51 -23.13 0.71 16.24
N LEU A 52 -23.94 0.47 15.21
CA LEU A 52 -23.61 0.86 13.83
C LEU A 52 -23.52 2.39 13.73
N CYS A 53 -24.49 3.12 14.28
CA CYS A 53 -24.48 4.58 14.35
C CYS A 53 -24.28 5.09 15.77
N TYR A 54 -23.37 6.03 15.93
CA TYR A 54 -23.24 6.85 17.13
C TYR A 54 -24.06 8.14 17.01
N ALA A 55 -24.55 8.62 18.15
CA ALA A 55 -25.27 9.90 18.25
C ALA A 55 -24.45 11.04 17.61
N ASN A 56 -25.14 11.97 16.96
CA ASN A 56 -24.59 13.07 16.17
C ASN A 56 -23.77 12.67 14.91
N VAL A 57 -23.51 11.39 14.66
CA VAL A 57 -22.85 10.91 13.43
C VAL A 57 -23.88 10.38 12.41
N CYS A 58 -24.75 9.48 12.83
CA CYS A 58 -25.87 8.98 12.00
C CYS A 58 -27.00 8.41 12.87
N ASN A 59 -28.09 7.96 12.25
CA ASN A 59 -29.24 7.36 12.93
C ASN A 59 -29.54 5.97 12.35
N ASP A 60 -29.17 4.92 13.09
CA ASP A 60 -29.50 3.53 12.81
C ASP A 60 -29.34 2.72 14.10
N ALA A 61 -30.25 1.78 14.37
CA ALA A 61 -30.27 0.98 15.60
C ALA A 61 -29.55 -0.37 15.49
N ARG A 62 -29.00 -0.72 14.31
CA ARG A 62 -28.20 -1.94 14.12
C ARG A 62 -26.91 -1.92 14.93
N GLN A 63 -26.33 -3.10 15.10
CA GLN A 63 -25.02 -3.31 15.72
C GLN A 63 -24.04 -3.96 14.74
N ILE A 64 -22.76 -3.73 14.97
CA ILE A 64 -21.64 -4.37 14.27
C ILE A 64 -20.78 -5.16 15.27
N SER A 65 -19.94 -6.08 14.79
CA SER A 65 -18.84 -6.64 15.57
C SER A 65 -17.62 -5.74 15.42
N VAL A 66 -16.96 -5.42 16.54
CA VAL A 66 -15.64 -4.80 16.59
C VAL A 66 -14.68 -5.78 17.27
N PHE A 67 -13.67 -6.21 16.52
CA PHE A 67 -12.67 -7.16 16.96
C PHE A 67 -11.57 -6.46 17.75
N LEU A 68 -11.27 -7.00 18.92
CA LEU A 68 -10.20 -6.59 19.82
C LEU A 68 -9.22 -7.75 20.02
N LYS A 69 -7.93 -7.46 20.17
CA LYS A 69 -6.89 -8.40 20.63
C LYS A 69 -6.07 -7.76 21.74
N ARG A 70 -5.69 -8.54 22.76
CA ARG A 70 -4.81 -8.08 23.85
C ARG A 70 -3.74 -9.10 24.23
N LEU A 71 -2.63 -8.56 24.74
CA LEU A 71 -1.66 -9.23 25.60
C LEU A 71 -1.89 -8.71 27.02
N ARG A 72 -2.29 -9.59 27.95
CA ARG A 72 -2.64 -9.20 29.32
C ARG A 72 -1.40 -9.10 30.21
N ALA A 73 -1.35 -8.09 31.07
CA ALA A 73 -0.25 -7.94 32.04
C ALA A 73 -0.18 -9.16 32.99
N ASN A 74 1.03 -9.66 33.25
CA ASN A 74 1.31 -10.87 34.05
C ASN A 74 1.11 -10.69 35.58
N ALA A 75 0.35 -9.69 36.01
CA ALA A 75 -0.03 -9.41 37.39
C ALA A 75 1.12 -9.40 38.41
N THR A 76 1.96 -8.35 38.36
CA THR A 76 2.88 -8.00 39.48
C THR A 76 3.01 -6.48 39.68
N THR A 77 1.95 -5.73 39.36
CA THR A 77 1.74 -4.38 39.93
C THR A 77 1.65 -4.48 41.44
N GLN A 78 2.45 -3.71 42.19
CA GLN A 78 2.39 -3.72 43.65
C GLN A 78 1.00 -3.29 44.16
N PRO A 79 0.56 -3.74 45.35
CA PRO A 79 -0.70 -3.31 45.94
C PRO A 79 -0.83 -1.78 45.97
N GLY A 80 -1.89 -1.26 45.37
CA GLY A 80 -2.15 0.18 45.25
C GLY A 80 -1.59 0.88 44.00
N ALA A 81 -0.84 0.18 43.13
CA ALA A 81 -0.40 0.75 41.85
C ALA A 81 -1.51 0.66 40.77
N THR A 82 -1.81 1.79 40.11
CA THR A 82 -2.77 1.85 38.99
C THR A 82 -2.39 0.88 37.88
N ALA A 83 -3.38 0.17 37.33
CA ALA A 83 -3.18 -0.67 36.15
C ALA A 83 -2.82 0.19 34.93
N LYS A 84 -2.09 -0.38 33.96
CA LYS A 84 -1.71 0.33 32.73
C LYS A 84 -2.10 -0.47 31.49
N ALA A 85 -2.59 0.24 30.48
CA ALA A 85 -2.90 -0.31 29.18
C ALA A 85 -2.32 0.57 28.05
N LEU A 86 -1.70 -0.04 27.04
CA LEU A 86 -1.33 0.63 25.79
C LEU A 86 -2.19 0.08 24.66
N TRP A 87 -2.83 0.95 23.89
CA TRP A 87 -3.41 0.62 22.60
C TRP A 87 -2.40 0.89 21.50
N VAL A 88 -2.30 0.01 20.50
CA VAL A 88 -1.56 0.24 19.25
C VAL A 88 -2.54 0.16 18.07
N LEU A 89 -2.72 1.28 17.36
CA LEU A 89 -3.70 1.42 16.29
C LEU A 89 -3.04 1.42 14.91
N GLN A 90 -3.67 0.70 13.99
CA GLN A 90 -3.19 0.40 12.65
C GLN A 90 -3.30 1.60 11.69
N GLY A 91 -2.25 1.81 10.89
CA GLY A 91 -2.24 2.76 9.77
C GLY A 91 -2.92 2.25 8.51
N GLY A 92 -3.04 3.09 7.48
CA GLY A 92 -3.87 2.82 6.31
C GLY A 92 -4.48 4.12 5.79
N PRO A 93 -5.81 4.31 5.80
CA PRO A 93 -6.85 3.42 6.33
C PRO A 93 -7.00 2.10 5.56
N GLY A 94 -7.87 1.18 6.01
CA GLY A 94 -8.23 -0.04 5.26
C GLY A 94 -7.68 -1.37 5.79
N PRO A 95 -6.38 -1.52 6.12
CA PRO A 95 -5.85 -2.78 6.63
C PRO A 95 -6.34 -3.22 8.00
N ALA A 96 -6.44 -4.54 8.19
CA ALA A 96 -6.56 -5.15 9.50
C ALA A 96 -5.32 -4.88 10.38
N SER A 97 -5.51 -4.85 11.70
CA SER A 97 -4.48 -4.64 12.74
C SER A 97 -3.39 -5.70 12.82
N LYS A 98 -3.37 -6.70 11.92
CA LYS A 98 -2.39 -7.80 11.90
C LYS A 98 -0.93 -7.31 11.91
N ASN A 99 -0.66 -6.16 11.28
CA ASN A 99 0.70 -5.60 11.25
C ASN A 99 1.15 -5.03 12.61
N MET A 100 0.21 -4.65 13.49
CA MET A 100 0.49 -4.17 14.85
C MET A 100 0.86 -5.29 15.83
N GLU A 101 0.65 -6.57 15.49
CA GLU A 101 0.90 -7.70 16.39
C GLU A 101 2.39 -7.81 16.78
N ARG A 102 3.30 -7.35 15.91
CA ARG A 102 4.73 -7.18 16.25
C ARG A 102 4.94 -6.05 17.27
N ASN A 103 4.32 -4.89 17.06
CA ASN A 103 4.40 -3.75 17.96
C ASN A 103 3.78 -4.07 19.33
N MET A 104 2.70 -4.87 19.38
CA MET A 104 2.11 -5.38 20.62
C MET A 104 3.13 -6.16 21.44
N LEU A 105 3.78 -7.16 20.81
CA LEU A 105 4.80 -7.98 21.47
C LEU A 105 6.01 -7.14 21.90
N GLN A 106 6.50 -6.24 21.04
CA GLN A 106 7.63 -5.37 21.35
C GLN A 106 7.32 -4.45 22.53
N ALA A 107 6.14 -3.85 22.60
CA ALA A 107 5.72 -3.00 23.73
C ALA A 107 5.56 -3.82 25.02
N TYR A 108 4.93 -5.01 24.94
CA TYR A 108 4.75 -5.91 26.08
C TYR A 108 6.09 -6.36 26.68
N LYS A 109 7.03 -6.79 25.82
CA LYS A 109 8.41 -7.13 26.19
C LYS A 109 9.17 -5.91 26.72
N ALA A 110 9.00 -4.74 26.10
CA ALA A 110 9.66 -3.52 26.54
C ALA A 110 9.19 -3.04 27.93
N ALA A 111 7.95 -3.35 28.31
CA ALA A 111 7.36 -3.11 29.62
C ALA A 111 7.47 -4.32 30.59
N ASN A 112 8.23 -5.37 30.23
CA ASN A 112 8.41 -6.58 31.03
C ASN A 112 7.08 -7.22 31.52
N GLY A 113 6.04 -7.21 30.66
CA GLY A 113 4.71 -7.74 30.99
C GLY A 113 3.93 -6.98 32.07
N THR A 114 4.40 -5.80 32.52
CA THR A 114 3.75 -4.99 33.57
C THR A 114 2.57 -4.13 33.07
N MET A 115 2.37 -4.07 31.76
CA MET A 115 1.33 -3.29 31.09
C MET A 115 0.59 -4.20 30.10
N SER A 116 -0.74 -4.11 30.07
CA SER A 116 -1.53 -4.82 29.07
C SER A 116 -1.45 -4.08 27.73
N VAL A 117 -1.30 -4.79 26.61
CA VAL A 117 -1.21 -4.16 25.29
C VAL A 117 -2.36 -4.62 24.41
N TYR A 118 -3.08 -3.69 23.82
CA TYR A 118 -4.32 -3.88 23.07
C TYR A 118 -4.17 -3.42 21.62
N THR A 119 -4.95 -4.01 20.71
CA THR A 119 -5.22 -3.48 19.38
C THR A 119 -6.67 -3.78 19.00
N MET A 120 -7.16 -3.11 17.97
CA MET A 120 -8.48 -3.33 17.38
C MET A 120 -8.40 -3.23 15.86
N ASP A 121 -9.27 -3.96 15.17
CA ASP A 121 -9.56 -3.65 13.78
C ASP A 121 -10.52 -2.46 13.72
N HIS A 122 -10.20 -1.48 12.88
CA HIS A 122 -11.11 -0.38 12.56
C HIS A 122 -12.42 -0.96 12.02
N ARG A 123 -13.58 -0.42 12.42
CA ARG A 123 -14.87 -0.84 11.87
C ARG A 123 -14.84 -0.84 10.34
N GLY A 124 -15.33 -1.90 9.72
CA GLY A 124 -15.25 -2.10 8.27
C GLY A 124 -13.95 -2.76 7.78
N THR A 125 -12.99 -3.07 8.65
CA THR A 125 -11.71 -3.72 8.30
C THR A 125 -11.55 -5.07 9.00
N GLY A 126 -10.79 -5.98 8.40
CA GLY A 126 -10.37 -7.25 9.01
C GLY A 126 -11.51 -8.10 9.56
N ARG A 127 -11.54 -8.20 10.89
CA ARG A 127 -12.51 -8.96 11.69
C ARG A 127 -13.68 -8.08 12.17
N SER A 128 -13.53 -6.75 12.17
CA SER A 128 -14.54 -5.78 12.63
C SER A 128 -15.61 -5.49 11.57
N THR A 129 -16.47 -6.48 11.27
CA THR A 129 -17.60 -6.37 10.30
C THR A 129 -17.15 -5.71 8.99
N ILE A 130 -16.32 -6.43 8.23
CA ILE A 130 -15.61 -5.91 7.06
C ILE A 130 -16.56 -5.36 5.96
N LEU A 131 -16.17 -4.23 5.37
CA LEU A 131 -16.73 -3.74 4.11
C LEU A 131 -15.88 -4.30 2.97
N ASP A 132 -16.32 -5.40 2.37
CA ASP A 132 -15.63 -6.07 1.27
C ASP A 132 -16.54 -6.17 0.03
N CYS A 133 -15.93 -6.17 -1.16
CA CYS A 133 -16.61 -6.39 -2.43
C CYS A 133 -16.30 -7.79 -2.95
N ALA A 134 -17.29 -8.44 -3.55
CA ALA A 134 -17.14 -9.79 -4.11
C ALA A 134 -16.10 -9.81 -5.26
N THR A 135 -16.19 -8.86 -6.19
CA THR A 135 -15.12 -8.56 -7.16
C THR A 135 -13.96 -7.88 -6.43
N LYS A 136 -12.75 -8.45 -6.54
CA LYS A 136 -11.52 -7.80 -6.04
C LYS A 136 -11.05 -6.74 -7.01
N PHE A 137 -10.67 -5.57 -6.47
CA PHE A 137 -10.43 -4.34 -7.22
C PHE A 137 -11.61 -3.99 -8.16
N PRO A 138 -12.81 -3.73 -7.62
CA PRO A 138 -13.99 -3.43 -8.42
C PRO A 138 -13.89 -2.05 -9.06
N PHE A 139 -14.34 -1.94 -10.32
CA PHE A 139 -14.38 -0.70 -11.08
C PHE A 139 -15.72 -0.54 -11.81
N GLY A 140 -16.10 0.69 -12.15
CA GLY A 140 -17.31 0.95 -12.94
C GLY A 140 -18.58 0.40 -12.26
N LYS A 141 -19.31 -0.46 -12.98
CA LYS A 141 -20.58 -1.03 -12.49
C LYS A 141 -20.39 -1.93 -11.27
N ASP A 142 -19.36 -2.78 -11.25
CA ASP A 142 -19.09 -3.70 -10.13
C ASP A 142 -18.89 -2.96 -8.80
N LEU A 143 -18.21 -1.80 -8.84
CA LEU A 143 -18.06 -0.95 -7.67
C LEU A 143 -19.40 -0.31 -7.28
N ALA A 144 -20.15 0.22 -8.25
CA ALA A 144 -21.44 0.83 -7.98
C ALA A 144 -22.44 -0.17 -7.35
N ASP A 145 -22.50 -1.39 -7.89
CA ASP A 145 -23.31 -2.49 -7.38
C ASP A 145 -22.84 -2.92 -5.97
N CYS A 146 -21.53 -3.00 -5.73
CA CYS A 146 -20.99 -3.29 -4.40
C CYS A 146 -21.40 -2.23 -3.36
N LEU A 147 -21.21 -0.95 -3.65
CA LEU A 147 -21.55 0.14 -2.73
C LEU A 147 -23.07 0.22 -2.46
N ALA A 148 -23.90 -0.10 -3.45
CA ALA A 148 -25.34 -0.25 -3.28
C ALA A 148 -25.70 -1.45 -2.38
N SER A 149 -25.04 -2.59 -2.57
CA SER A 149 -25.20 -3.78 -1.71
C SER A 149 -24.79 -3.50 -0.25
N LEU A 150 -23.67 -2.80 -0.03
CA LEU A 150 -23.25 -2.39 1.32
C LEU A 150 -24.25 -1.42 1.97
N LYS A 151 -24.88 -0.52 1.20
CA LYS A 151 -26.00 0.30 1.67
C LYS A 151 -27.28 -0.50 1.92
N GLN A 152 -27.53 -1.57 1.19
CA GLN A 152 -28.63 -2.50 1.51
C GLN A 152 -28.36 -3.22 2.85
N THR A 153 -27.14 -3.73 3.05
CA THR A 153 -26.74 -4.45 4.27
C THR A 153 -26.67 -3.55 5.52
N TYR A 154 -26.11 -2.33 5.39
CA TYR A 154 -25.81 -1.43 6.51
C TYR A 154 -26.56 -0.08 6.47
N GLY A 155 -27.51 0.10 5.55
CA GLY A 155 -28.34 1.30 5.40
C GLY A 155 -27.66 2.47 4.67
N GLU A 156 -28.44 3.47 4.30
CA GLU A 156 -27.93 4.72 3.71
C GLU A 156 -26.93 5.46 4.62
N SER A 157 -27.04 5.24 5.94
CA SER A 157 -26.10 5.74 6.96
C SER A 157 -24.71 5.11 6.89
N ALA A 158 -24.50 4.02 6.13
CA ALA A 158 -23.26 3.24 6.12
C ALA A 158 -21.96 4.07 5.94
N PRO A 159 -21.86 5.06 5.02
CA PRO A 159 -20.63 5.83 4.86
C PRO A 159 -20.22 6.58 6.14
N ALA A 160 -21.21 7.12 6.88
CA ALA A 160 -20.98 7.80 8.16
C ALA A 160 -20.78 6.82 9.31
N ALA A 161 -21.50 5.69 9.30
CA ALA A 161 -21.31 4.60 10.23
C ALA A 161 -19.88 4.05 10.18
N PHE A 162 -19.25 3.94 9.00
CA PHE A 162 -17.87 3.46 8.84
C PHE A 162 -16.82 4.57 8.73
N SER A 163 -17.10 5.76 9.29
CA SER A 163 -16.17 6.89 9.37
C SER A 163 -15.12 6.78 10.48
N VAL A 164 -14.03 7.56 10.37
CA VAL A 164 -13.01 7.74 11.43
C VAL A 164 -13.61 8.15 12.78
N THR A 165 -14.66 8.97 12.78
CA THR A 165 -15.30 9.46 14.01
C THR A 165 -16.10 8.36 14.69
N SER A 166 -16.79 7.52 13.92
CA SER A 166 -17.43 6.31 14.45
C SER A 166 -16.42 5.28 15.00
N ALA A 167 -15.26 5.14 14.36
CA ALA A 167 -14.18 4.28 14.85
C ALA A 167 -13.52 4.81 16.15
N ALA A 168 -13.34 6.14 16.25
CA ALA A 168 -12.89 6.77 17.49
C ALA A 168 -13.94 6.64 18.62
N MET A 169 -15.23 6.64 18.27
CA MET A 169 -16.33 6.39 19.22
C MET A 169 -16.38 4.93 19.71
N ASP A 170 -16.08 3.92 18.87
CA ASP A 170 -15.89 2.53 19.34
C ASP A 170 -14.83 2.48 20.44
N MET A 171 -13.66 3.08 20.16
CA MET A 171 -12.55 3.09 21.10
C MET A 171 -12.89 3.86 22.37
N LYS A 172 -13.59 5.01 22.26
CA LYS A 172 -14.08 5.75 23.43
C LYS A 172 -15.06 4.91 24.27
N SER A 173 -16.05 4.28 23.66
CA SER A 173 -17.00 3.39 24.37
C SER A 173 -16.29 2.26 25.10
N PHE A 174 -15.24 1.69 24.51
CA PHE A 174 -14.48 0.62 25.16
C PHE A 174 -13.54 1.13 26.26
N VAL A 175 -12.85 2.24 26.05
CA VAL A 175 -11.92 2.88 27.01
C VAL A 175 -12.65 3.54 28.19
N GLU A 176 -13.90 3.96 28.01
CA GLU A 176 -14.75 4.47 29.10
C GLU A 176 -15.48 3.37 29.89
N SER A 177 -15.39 2.11 29.45
CA SER A 177 -16.04 0.98 30.12
C SER A 177 -15.44 0.66 31.50
N SER A 178 -16.18 -0.13 32.29
CA SER A 178 -15.76 -0.61 33.61
C SER A 178 -14.43 -1.35 33.61
N ILE A 179 -14.01 -1.92 32.47
CA ILE A 179 -12.72 -2.62 32.27
C ILE A 179 -11.53 -1.66 32.51
N PHE A 180 -11.70 -0.36 32.26
CA PHE A 180 -10.63 0.65 32.39
C PHE A 180 -10.87 1.66 33.52
N ALA A 181 -11.88 1.46 34.37
CA ALA A 181 -12.24 2.40 35.44
C ALA A 181 -11.08 2.75 36.40
N ASN A 182 -10.14 1.82 36.61
CA ASN A 182 -8.93 2.00 37.44
C ASN A 182 -7.62 1.77 36.63
N THR A 183 -7.64 2.13 35.34
CA THR A 183 -6.51 1.89 34.42
C THR A 183 -6.07 3.19 33.75
N ASP A 184 -4.78 3.52 33.85
CA ASP A 184 -4.17 4.57 33.02
C ASP A 184 -3.99 4.04 31.60
N VAL A 185 -4.69 4.66 30.65
CA VAL A 185 -4.66 4.25 29.24
C VAL A 185 -3.70 5.12 28.44
N PHE A 186 -2.91 4.49 27.60
CA PHE A 186 -2.02 5.12 26.62
C PHE A 186 -2.47 4.67 25.23
N VAL A 187 -2.40 5.56 24.24
CA VAL A 187 -2.89 5.28 22.89
C VAL A 187 -1.84 5.66 21.86
N TYR A 188 -1.28 4.66 21.19
CA TYR A 188 -0.38 4.81 20.06
C TYR A 188 -1.14 4.64 18.74
N GLY A 189 -0.89 5.54 17.79
CA GLY A 189 -1.30 5.42 16.39
C GLY A 189 -0.11 5.61 15.47
N VAL A 190 -0.17 5.01 14.28
CA VAL A 190 0.86 5.18 13.25
C VAL A 190 0.25 5.46 11.88
N SER A 191 0.85 6.37 11.09
CA SER A 191 0.30 6.78 9.77
C SER A 191 -1.12 7.36 9.92
N TYR A 192 -2.11 6.97 9.10
CA TYR A 192 -3.54 7.22 9.36
C TYR A 192 -3.99 6.90 10.80
N GLY A 193 -3.34 5.96 11.47
CA GLY A 193 -3.58 5.66 12.86
C GLY A 193 -3.38 6.87 13.77
N THR A 194 -2.52 7.85 13.43
CA THR A 194 -2.41 9.10 14.19
C THR A 194 -3.69 9.93 14.05
N TYR A 195 -4.21 10.12 12.83
CA TYR A 195 -5.47 10.83 12.58
C TYR A 195 -6.68 10.19 13.30
N LEU A 196 -6.69 8.85 13.48
CA LEU A 196 -7.68 8.16 14.33
C LEU A 196 -7.48 8.47 15.83
N VAL A 197 -6.24 8.61 16.29
CA VAL A 197 -5.89 8.98 17.68
C VAL A 197 -6.14 10.47 17.96
N GLU A 198 -5.85 11.35 17.02
CA GLU A 198 -6.19 12.77 17.01
C GLU A 198 -7.72 12.94 17.05
N ARG A 199 -8.47 12.11 16.28
CA ARG A 199 -9.93 12.03 16.40
C ARG A 199 -10.41 11.57 17.77
N LEU A 200 -9.71 10.64 18.43
CA LEU A 200 -9.99 10.25 19.81
C LEU A 200 -9.68 11.37 20.82
N MET A 201 -8.65 12.18 20.58
CA MET A 201 -8.30 13.33 21.43
C MET A 201 -9.43 14.37 21.46
N HIS A 202 -10.07 14.68 20.33
CA HIS A 202 -11.27 15.55 20.30
C HIS A 202 -12.41 15.04 21.19
N LEU A 203 -12.55 13.72 21.32
CA LEU A 203 -13.59 13.08 22.12
C LEU A 203 -13.20 12.94 23.61
N ALA A 204 -11.95 13.27 23.98
CA ALA A 204 -11.42 13.40 25.34
C ALA A 204 -11.82 12.30 26.37
N PRO A 205 -11.63 10.99 26.08
CA PRO A 205 -11.88 9.92 27.05
C PRO A 205 -10.98 10.05 28.30
N ARG A 206 -11.61 10.17 29.48
CA ARG A 206 -10.94 10.54 30.76
C ARG A 206 -9.87 9.55 31.24
N GLN A 207 -9.95 8.30 30.81
CA GLN A 207 -9.01 7.23 31.15
C GLN A 207 -7.67 7.39 30.41
N VAL A 208 -7.62 8.10 29.28
CA VAL A 208 -6.38 8.25 28.49
C VAL A 208 -5.48 9.32 29.12
N LYS A 209 -4.25 8.92 29.46
CA LYS A 209 -3.22 9.78 30.08
C LYS A 209 -2.09 10.15 29.12
N GLY A 210 -1.97 9.46 27.98
CA GLY A 210 -0.96 9.76 26.99
C GLY A 210 -1.35 9.30 25.59
N TYR A 211 -1.20 10.19 24.62
CA TYR A 211 -1.36 9.92 23.20
C TYR A 211 0.02 9.87 22.54
N ILE A 212 0.24 8.94 21.61
CA ILE A 212 1.52 8.72 20.93
C ILE A 212 1.27 8.66 19.44
N LEU A 213 1.82 9.62 18.69
CA LEU A 213 1.58 9.80 17.27
C LEU A 213 2.88 9.52 16.51
N ASP A 214 2.96 8.42 15.76
CA ASP A 214 4.13 8.03 14.97
C ASP A 214 3.86 8.21 13.47
N SER A 215 4.76 8.89 12.76
CA SER A 215 4.60 9.16 11.32
C SER A 215 3.27 9.86 11.02
N ILE A 216 3.16 11.11 11.49
CA ILE A 216 1.91 11.82 11.77
C ILE A 216 1.19 12.32 10.51
N GLN A 217 -0.08 11.91 10.36
CA GLN A 217 -1.04 12.50 9.43
C GLN A 217 -1.81 13.62 10.15
N SER A 218 -1.31 14.86 10.06
CA SER A 218 -1.89 16.04 10.73
C SER A 218 -3.35 16.29 10.37
N GLU A 219 -4.13 16.85 11.30
CA GLU A 219 -5.48 17.35 11.00
C GLU A 219 -5.52 18.68 10.22
N GLN A 220 -4.44 19.47 10.18
CA GLN A 220 -4.35 20.70 9.35
C GLN A 220 -2.91 21.12 8.98
N PHE A 221 -2.75 21.88 7.89
CA PHE A 221 -1.54 22.64 7.57
C PHE A 221 -1.44 23.91 8.44
N TYR A 222 -0.28 24.18 9.03
CA TYR A 222 -0.08 25.31 9.95
C TYR A 222 -0.20 26.67 9.27
N THR A 223 0.38 26.82 8.08
CA THR A 223 0.48 28.12 7.38
C THR A 223 -0.81 28.55 6.70
N THR A 224 -1.62 27.60 6.20
CA THR A 224 -2.86 27.89 5.46
C THR A 224 -4.14 27.49 6.20
N LYS A 225 -4.03 26.74 7.30
CA LYS A 225 -5.15 26.13 8.04
C LYS A 225 -6.11 25.39 7.10
N SER A 226 -5.53 24.56 6.25
CA SER A 226 -6.21 23.73 5.25
C SER A 226 -5.84 22.26 5.47
N ALA A 227 -6.72 21.32 5.16
CA ALA A 227 -6.43 19.91 5.40
C ALA A 227 -5.28 19.41 4.51
N PRO A 228 -4.42 18.50 4.99
CA PRO A 228 -3.42 17.82 4.17
C PRO A 228 -4.06 16.80 3.22
N TYR A 229 -4.64 17.30 2.14
CA TYR A 229 -5.21 16.50 1.05
C TYR A 229 -4.18 15.55 0.45
N PHE A 230 -4.60 14.30 0.18
CA PHE A 230 -3.74 13.23 -0.33
C PHE A 230 -3.03 13.58 -1.65
N SER A 231 -3.60 14.44 -2.51
CA SER A 231 -2.94 14.90 -3.74
C SER A 231 -1.74 15.81 -3.57
N ASN A 232 -1.40 16.17 -2.34
CA ASN A 232 -0.12 16.77 -2.10
C ASN A 232 1.01 15.72 -2.18
N TRP A 233 0.72 14.40 -2.30
CA TRP A 233 1.69 13.30 -2.31
C TRP A 233 2.95 13.58 -3.14
N ASP A 234 2.84 14.01 -4.39
CA ASP A 234 4.02 14.31 -5.23
C ASP A 234 4.84 15.49 -4.69
N LYS A 235 4.19 16.50 -4.11
CA LYS A 235 4.82 17.67 -3.46
C LYS A 235 5.43 17.28 -2.10
N ASP A 236 4.77 16.36 -1.41
CA ASP A 236 5.09 15.84 -0.08
C ASP A 236 6.33 14.95 -0.16
N VAL A 237 6.29 13.95 -1.04
CA VAL A 237 7.41 13.10 -1.46
C VAL A 237 8.54 13.94 -2.05
N ALA A 238 8.27 14.94 -2.89
CA ALA A 238 9.33 15.81 -3.43
C ALA A 238 10.11 16.55 -2.33
N GLY A 239 9.44 16.99 -1.26
CA GLY A 239 10.10 17.58 -0.08
C GLY A 239 11.00 16.60 0.67
N VAL A 240 10.76 15.30 0.54
CA VAL A 240 11.55 14.22 1.17
C VAL A 240 12.67 13.75 0.25
N VAL A 241 12.41 13.66 -1.06
CA VAL A 241 13.43 13.48 -2.11
C VAL A 241 14.49 14.58 -2.03
N ASP A 242 14.07 15.84 -1.88
CA ASP A 242 15.00 16.97 -1.73
C ASP A 242 15.89 16.84 -0.49
N GLN A 243 15.34 16.40 0.65
CA GLN A 243 16.12 16.16 1.86
C GLN A 243 17.09 14.98 1.68
N PHE A 244 16.66 13.89 1.05
CA PHE A 244 17.48 12.71 0.78
C PHE A 244 18.66 13.04 -0.17
N LEU A 245 18.38 13.73 -1.28
CA LEU A 245 19.39 14.14 -2.25
C LEU A 245 20.37 15.16 -1.63
N ALA A 246 19.88 16.11 -0.82
CA ALA A 246 20.72 17.05 -0.09
C ALA A 246 21.60 16.40 1.01
N MET A 247 21.31 15.17 1.45
CA MET A 247 22.24 14.39 2.28
C MET A 247 23.39 13.81 1.44
N CYS A 248 23.11 13.33 0.23
CA CYS A 248 24.15 12.90 -0.72
C CYS A 248 25.07 14.06 -1.14
N ASP A 249 24.50 15.25 -1.42
CA ASP A 249 25.28 16.45 -1.79
C ASP A 249 26.26 16.91 -0.68
N ARG A 250 26.04 16.47 0.57
CA ARG A 250 26.90 16.76 1.74
C ARG A 250 27.97 15.70 2.01
N GLU A 251 27.86 14.51 1.41
CA GLU A 251 28.86 13.45 1.58
C GLU A 251 29.81 13.43 0.36
N LYS A 252 31.11 13.34 0.63
CA LYS A 252 32.19 13.55 -0.36
C LYS A 252 32.22 12.48 -1.45
N PHE A 253 32.03 11.20 -1.12
CA PHE A 253 31.98 10.13 -2.12
C PHE A 253 30.70 10.24 -2.97
N CYS A 254 29.55 10.48 -2.35
CA CYS A 254 28.25 10.60 -3.03
C CYS A 254 28.20 11.80 -3.98
N ALA A 255 28.54 13.00 -3.49
CA ALA A 255 28.70 14.21 -4.31
C ALA A 255 29.81 14.05 -5.36
N GLY A 256 30.88 13.30 -5.07
CA GLY A 256 31.93 12.96 -6.04
C GLY A 256 31.46 12.05 -7.18
N LYS A 257 30.34 11.32 -7.00
CA LYS A 257 29.75 10.44 -8.02
C LYS A 257 28.64 11.16 -8.81
N ILE A 258 27.59 11.62 -8.16
CA ILE A 258 26.46 12.26 -8.86
C ILE A 258 26.62 13.77 -9.07
N GLY A 259 27.61 14.40 -8.46
CA GLY A 259 27.87 15.85 -8.51
C GLY A 259 27.28 16.57 -7.30
N PRO A 260 27.70 17.81 -7.00
CA PRO A 260 27.28 18.58 -5.81
C PRO A 260 25.86 19.19 -5.92
N ASN A 261 25.02 18.61 -6.79
CA ASN A 261 23.61 18.93 -6.94
C ASN A 261 22.91 17.70 -7.55
N ALA A 262 22.69 16.70 -6.70
CA ALA A 262 22.08 15.42 -7.03
C ALA A 262 20.70 15.59 -7.69
N LYS A 263 19.92 16.60 -7.27
CA LYS A 263 18.62 16.95 -7.87
C LYS A 263 18.73 17.42 -9.31
N GLN A 264 19.72 18.24 -9.64
CA GLN A 264 19.98 18.68 -11.01
C GLN A 264 20.50 17.53 -11.88
N THR A 265 21.33 16.65 -11.33
CA THR A 265 21.77 15.43 -12.02
C THR A 265 20.60 14.48 -12.30
N LEU A 266 19.69 14.26 -11.36
CA LEU A 266 18.49 13.44 -11.56
C LEU A 266 17.61 14.00 -12.70
N LYS A 267 17.37 15.32 -12.72
CA LYS A 267 16.63 15.98 -13.81
C LYS A 267 17.34 15.88 -15.16
N ALA A 268 18.68 15.94 -15.19
CA ALA A 268 19.46 15.74 -16.41
C ALA A 268 19.35 14.29 -16.91
N VAL A 269 19.45 13.31 -16.01
CA VAL A 269 19.24 11.88 -16.31
C VAL A 269 17.87 11.65 -16.94
N TYR A 270 16.78 12.19 -16.36
CA TYR A 270 15.43 12.06 -16.91
C TYR A 270 15.34 12.60 -18.34
N LYS A 271 15.86 13.81 -18.60
CA LYS A 271 15.91 14.39 -19.94
C LYS A 271 16.71 13.54 -20.95
N THR A 272 17.76 12.85 -20.50
CA THR A 272 18.57 11.95 -21.32
C THR A 272 17.89 10.61 -21.63
N ILE A 273 17.16 10.02 -20.68
CA ILE A 273 16.48 8.74 -20.90
C ILE A 273 15.19 8.88 -21.70
N ASP A 274 14.46 9.99 -21.53
CA ASP A 274 13.19 10.22 -22.24
C ASP A 274 13.38 10.49 -23.74
N ASN A 275 14.52 11.09 -24.11
CA ASN A 275 15.00 11.02 -25.50
C ASN A 275 15.61 9.63 -25.75
N SER A 276 14.74 8.69 -26.14
CA SER A 276 15.03 7.25 -26.30
C SER A 276 16.21 6.92 -27.21
N ASN A 277 16.60 7.81 -28.12
CA ASN A 277 17.73 7.64 -29.04
C ASN A 277 19.09 8.07 -28.45
N THR A 278 19.14 8.66 -27.24
CA THR A 278 20.37 9.28 -26.73
C THR A 278 21.46 8.29 -26.33
N ASN A 279 21.10 7.16 -25.72
CA ASN A 279 22.04 6.08 -25.38
C ASN A 279 21.32 4.73 -25.18
N ASN A 280 22.09 3.66 -25.02
CA ASN A 280 21.57 2.31 -24.82
C ASN A 280 20.67 2.16 -23.57
N CYS A 281 20.88 2.96 -22.51
CA CYS A 281 20.03 2.94 -21.32
C CYS A 281 18.69 3.62 -21.58
N SER A 282 18.65 4.70 -22.37
CA SER A 282 17.42 5.30 -22.91
C SER A 282 16.62 4.26 -23.71
N GLN A 283 17.28 3.40 -24.50
CA GLN A 283 16.63 2.32 -25.24
C GLN A 283 16.11 1.19 -24.33
N ILE A 284 16.91 0.72 -23.37
CA ILE A 284 16.51 -0.32 -22.40
C ILE A 284 15.30 0.15 -21.58
N LEU A 285 15.34 1.38 -21.06
CA LEU A 285 14.23 1.97 -20.30
C LEU A 285 13.03 2.32 -21.18
N GLY A 286 13.23 2.64 -22.46
CA GLY A 286 12.16 2.77 -23.44
C GLY A 286 11.43 1.45 -23.72
N ALA A 287 12.16 0.32 -23.74
CA ALA A 287 11.56 -1.01 -23.82
C ALA A 287 10.82 -1.38 -22.52
N ALA A 288 11.40 -1.08 -21.35
CA ALA A 288 10.75 -1.29 -20.05
C ALA A 288 9.48 -0.43 -19.90
N ALA A 289 9.51 0.84 -20.31
CA ALA A 289 8.36 1.74 -20.29
C ALA A 289 7.23 1.23 -21.18
N LYS A 290 7.53 0.73 -22.39
CA LYS A 290 6.55 0.09 -23.27
C LYS A 290 5.95 -1.18 -22.65
N LYS A 291 6.78 -2.07 -22.09
CA LYS A 291 6.34 -3.30 -21.42
C LYS A 291 5.40 -2.99 -20.24
N GLY A 292 5.85 -2.10 -19.34
CA GLY A 292 5.12 -1.69 -18.14
C GLY A 292 4.01 -0.67 -18.38
N LYS A 293 3.82 -0.18 -19.63
CA LYS A 293 2.85 0.85 -20.02
C LYS A 293 3.01 2.21 -19.30
N PHE A 294 4.26 2.61 -19.04
CA PHE A 294 4.57 3.99 -18.63
C PHE A 294 4.56 4.94 -19.83
N ALA A 295 4.17 6.20 -19.62
CA ALA A 295 4.22 7.23 -20.64
C ALA A 295 5.66 7.60 -21.06
N THR A 296 6.63 7.47 -20.15
CA THR A 296 8.04 7.81 -20.38
C THR A 296 9.01 6.80 -19.73
N PRO A 297 10.24 6.68 -20.24
CA PRO A 297 11.37 6.04 -19.54
C PRO A 297 11.59 6.56 -18.11
N SER A 298 11.46 7.88 -17.89
CA SER A 298 11.55 8.51 -16.58
C SER A 298 10.43 8.12 -15.62
N GLY A 299 9.26 7.67 -16.11
CA GLY A 299 8.21 7.09 -15.28
C GLY A 299 8.66 5.79 -14.60
N VAL A 300 9.29 4.87 -15.35
CA VAL A 300 9.85 3.61 -14.83
C VAL A 300 10.89 3.90 -13.74
N VAL A 301 11.80 4.84 -14.02
CA VAL A 301 12.86 5.24 -13.10
C VAL A 301 12.28 5.92 -11.86
N SER A 302 11.30 6.81 -12.01
CA SER A 302 10.64 7.49 -10.88
C SER A 302 9.95 6.50 -9.94
N GLN A 303 9.21 5.52 -10.48
CA GLN A 303 8.58 4.47 -9.68
C GLN A 303 9.64 3.68 -8.90
N THR A 304 10.65 3.16 -9.60
CA THR A 304 11.76 2.40 -8.98
C THR A 304 12.46 3.20 -7.87
N LEU A 305 12.71 4.50 -8.09
CA LEU A 305 13.34 5.37 -7.10
C LEU A 305 12.44 5.64 -5.89
N TYR A 306 11.12 5.72 -6.08
CA TYR A 306 10.14 5.88 -5.00
C TYR A 306 9.98 4.59 -4.17
N ASP A 307 9.87 3.44 -4.83
CA ASP A 307 9.82 2.11 -4.20
C ASP A 307 11.09 1.83 -3.36
N TRP A 308 12.21 2.43 -3.79
CA TRP A 308 13.47 2.34 -3.05
C TRP A 308 13.55 3.37 -1.93
N LEU A 309 13.13 4.62 -2.13
CA LEU A 309 13.12 5.67 -1.09
C LEU A 309 12.24 5.31 0.12
N THR A 310 11.06 4.75 -0.13
CA THR A 310 10.12 4.25 0.89
C THR A 310 10.72 3.09 1.69
N SER A 311 11.46 2.21 1.04
CA SER A 311 12.10 1.03 1.62
C SER A 311 13.40 1.37 2.34
N ARG A 312 13.44 1.19 3.66
CA ARG A 312 14.63 1.38 4.49
C ARG A 312 15.87 0.64 3.94
N THR A 313 15.71 -0.57 3.44
CA THR A 313 16.83 -1.38 2.91
C THR A 313 17.18 -1.08 1.46
N LYS A 314 16.26 -0.53 0.63
CA LYS A 314 16.52 -0.25 -0.79
C LYS A 314 16.91 1.20 -1.09
N ARG A 315 16.63 2.18 -0.22
CA ARG A 315 17.00 3.60 -0.44
C ARG A 315 18.49 3.83 -0.67
N VAL A 316 19.33 2.96 -0.09
CA VAL A 316 20.79 2.93 -0.25
C VAL A 316 21.23 2.78 -1.73
N PHE A 317 20.39 2.20 -2.59
CA PHE A 317 20.68 2.03 -4.02
C PHE A 317 20.34 3.28 -4.87
N VAL A 318 19.59 4.26 -4.34
CA VAL A 318 19.13 5.45 -5.10
C VAL A 318 20.28 6.25 -5.72
N PRO A 319 21.35 6.68 -4.98
CA PRO A 319 22.43 7.44 -5.59
C PRO A 319 23.24 6.65 -6.62
N ALA A 320 23.36 5.32 -6.43
CA ALA A 320 24.02 4.43 -7.37
C ALA A 320 23.24 4.31 -8.68
N TYR A 321 21.91 4.21 -8.62
CA TYR A 321 21.08 4.16 -9.83
C TYR A 321 21.20 5.45 -10.65
N ILE A 322 21.11 6.61 -9.98
CA ILE A 322 21.31 7.93 -10.62
C ILE A 322 22.70 8.02 -11.28
N TYR A 323 23.74 7.53 -10.60
CA TYR A 323 25.10 7.47 -11.15
C TYR A 323 25.22 6.54 -12.37
N ARG A 324 24.67 5.32 -12.29
CA ARG A 324 24.71 4.33 -13.38
C ARG A 324 23.92 4.78 -14.61
N LEU A 325 22.78 5.44 -14.43
CA LEU A 325 22.00 6.04 -15.51
C LEU A 325 22.74 7.21 -16.18
N LYS A 326 23.45 8.04 -15.41
CA LYS A 326 24.30 9.13 -15.90
C LYS A 326 25.50 8.61 -16.69
N ARG A 327 26.06 7.45 -16.32
CA ARG A 327 27.27 6.85 -16.90
C ARG A 327 27.00 5.96 -18.12
N CYS A 328 25.96 5.11 -18.07
CA CYS A 328 25.52 4.19 -19.11
C CYS A 328 26.62 3.36 -19.82
N ASN A 329 27.64 2.89 -19.10
CA ASN A 329 28.62 1.96 -19.66
C ASN A 329 28.00 0.54 -19.88
N LYS A 330 28.77 -0.41 -20.41
CA LYS A 330 28.28 -1.79 -20.65
C LYS A 330 27.79 -2.49 -19.38
N GLU A 331 28.42 -2.24 -18.24
CA GLU A 331 28.04 -2.80 -16.93
C GLU A 331 26.72 -2.19 -16.44
N ASP A 332 26.52 -0.88 -16.64
CA ASP A 332 25.26 -0.19 -16.34
C ASP A 332 24.12 -0.78 -17.17
N GLN A 333 24.36 -1.00 -18.45
CA GLN A 333 23.40 -1.62 -19.37
C GLN A 333 23.10 -3.10 -19.05
N MET A 334 24.01 -3.82 -18.39
CA MET A 334 23.75 -5.18 -17.87
C MET A 334 22.95 -5.10 -16.58
N TRP A 335 23.38 -4.26 -15.63
CA TRP A 335 22.72 -4.10 -14.33
C TRP A 335 21.27 -3.61 -14.45
N ILE A 336 21.00 -2.62 -15.31
CA ILE A 336 19.64 -2.12 -15.56
C ILE A 336 18.73 -3.20 -16.19
N ARG A 337 19.27 -4.11 -17.01
CA ARG A 337 18.50 -5.26 -17.56
C ARG A 337 18.25 -6.36 -16.53
N ALA A 338 19.06 -6.43 -15.47
CA ALA A 338 18.90 -7.36 -14.37
C ALA A 338 18.05 -6.79 -13.21
N LEU A 339 17.56 -5.55 -13.33
CA LEU A 339 16.54 -5.02 -12.44
C LEU A 339 15.16 -5.56 -12.82
N GLU A 340 14.45 -6.07 -11.83
CA GLU A 340 13.00 -6.23 -11.86
C GLU A 340 12.36 -4.82 -11.86
N LEU A 341 12.28 -4.20 -13.04
CA LEU A 341 11.63 -2.91 -13.23
C LEU A 341 10.09 -3.09 -13.14
N PRO A 342 9.38 -2.25 -12.36
CA PRO A 342 7.96 -2.42 -12.09
C PRO A 342 7.10 -2.22 -13.35
N ASN A 343 5.85 -2.69 -13.32
CA ASN A 343 4.84 -2.35 -14.33
C ASN A 343 3.92 -1.22 -13.81
N ALA A 344 3.55 -0.25 -14.65
CA ALA A 344 2.70 0.89 -14.25
C ALA A 344 1.23 0.52 -14.01
N LEU A 345 0.86 -0.73 -14.31
CA LEU A 345 -0.47 -1.32 -14.09
C LEU A 345 -0.44 -2.46 -13.05
N GLU A 346 0.62 -2.58 -12.25
CA GLU A 346 0.54 -3.36 -11.02
C GLU A 346 -0.35 -2.62 -10.02
N ILE A 347 -1.65 -2.91 -10.14
CA ILE A 347 -2.56 -2.88 -8.98
C ILE A 347 -1.84 -3.63 -7.86
N PRO A 348 -1.68 -3.04 -6.65
CA PRO A 348 -0.91 -3.67 -5.59
C PRO A 348 -1.36 -5.11 -5.37
N GLN A 349 -0.47 -6.07 -5.61
CA GLN A 349 -0.74 -7.46 -5.28
C GLN A 349 -0.83 -7.56 -3.76
N ASP A 350 -2.07 -7.55 -3.27
CA ASP A 350 -2.34 -7.51 -1.84
C ASP A 350 -1.74 -8.76 -1.19
N ALA A 351 -0.75 -8.55 -0.32
CA ALA A 351 0.13 -9.62 0.13
C ALA A 351 -0.70 -10.74 0.75
N THR A 352 -0.64 -11.93 0.15
CA THR A 352 -1.60 -13.04 0.30
C THR A 352 -1.56 -13.76 1.65
N ALA A 353 -1.07 -13.06 2.69
CA ALA A 353 -1.10 -13.41 4.10
C ALA A 353 -2.55 -13.40 4.63
N THR A 354 -3.27 -14.47 4.27
CA THR A 354 -4.45 -15.00 4.96
C THR A 354 -4.04 -15.60 6.31
N GLY A 355 -5.01 -16.06 7.11
CA GLY A 355 -4.73 -16.78 8.35
C GLY A 355 -5.98 -17.33 9.02
N PRO A 356 -5.85 -18.22 10.01
CA PRO A 356 -7.00 -18.89 10.65
C PRO A 356 -7.98 -17.94 11.35
N TYR A 357 -7.61 -16.68 11.57
CA TYR A 357 -8.48 -15.63 12.13
C TYR A 357 -8.78 -14.48 11.14
N LEU A 358 -8.47 -14.62 9.85
CA LEU A 358 -8.79 -13.60 8.83
C LEU A 358 -9.35 -14.23 7.55
N ASN A 359 -10.52 -13.75 7.12
CA ASN A 359 -11.02 -14.03 5.78
C ASN A 359 -10.27 -13.14 4.76
N GLY A 360 -9.69 -13.75 3.72
CA GLY A 360 -8.82 -13.05 2.79
C GLY A 360 -7.64 -12.34 3.48
N THR A 361 -7.26 -11.18 2.97
CA THR A 361 -6.19 -10.36 3.55
C THR A 361 -6.64 -9.54 4.75
N GLY A 362 -7.95 -9.34 4.92
CA GLY A 362 -8.54 -8.45 5.93
C GLY A 362 -8.50 -6.96 5.57
N ASN A 363 -8.09 -6.60 4.36
CA ASN A 363 -8.02 -5.21 3.92
C ASN A 363 -9.37 -4.78 3.32
N SER A 364 -9.77 -3.53 3.57
CA SER A 364 -10.97 -2.92 2.99
C SER A 364 -10.61 -1.66 2.20
N ASP A 365 -10.63 -1.80 0.87
CA ASP A 365 -10.62 -0.67 -0.06
C ASP A 365 -11.79 0.29 0.21
N VAL A 366 -12.96 -0.23 0.60
CA VAL A 366 -14.15 0.60 0.84
C VAL A 366 -13.98 1.51 2.05
N VAL A 367 -13.35 1.03 3.14
CA VAL A 367 -12.99 1.91 4.27
C VAL A 367 -11.92 2.92 3.84
N TYR A 368 -10.93 2.51 3.05
CA TYR A 368 -9.89 3.41 2.56
C TYR A 368 -10.47 4.54 1.70
N ASP A 369 -11.23 4.20 0.66
CA ASP A 369 -11.90 5.11 -0.27
C ASP A 369 -12.92 6.02 0.43
N ASN A 370 -13.76 5.49 1.32
CA ASN A 370 -14.78 6.26 2.05
C ASN A 370 -14.17 7.37 2.91
N ILE A 371 -13.00 7.10 3.51
CA ILE A 371 -12.24 8.08 4.29
C ILE A 371 -11.48 9.05 3.36
N LEU A 372 -10.84 8.53 2.31
CA LEU A 372 -10.03 9.32 1.37
C LEU A 372 -10.87 10.30 0.53
N TYR A 373 -11.99 9.85 -0.03
CA TYR A 373 -12.82 10.65 -0.93
C TYR A 373 -13.75 11.64 -0.21
N LYS A 374 -13.81 11.60 1.13
CA LYS A 374 -14.28 12.70 1.99
C LYS A 374 -13.50 14.01 1.71
N ASP A 375 -12.27 13.89 1.20
CA ASP A 375 -11.29 14.97 1.14
C ASP A 375 -11.26 15.69 -0.22
N SER A 376 -12.32 15.52 -1.02
CA SER A 376 -12.68 16.27 -2.26
C SER A 376 -11.73 16.14 -3.46
N VAL A 377 -12.15 16.65 -4.64
CA VAL A 377 -11.45 16.62 -5.95
C VAL A 377 -9.95 16.82 -5.83
N ASP A 378 -9.56 17.80 -5.02
CA ASP A 378 -8.16 18.15 -4.77
C ASP A 378 -7.35 16.86 -4.61
N ALA A 379 -7.79 15.93 -3.76
CA ALA A 379 -7.14 14.68 -3.37
C ALA A 379 -6.80 13.68 -4.50
N LEU A 380 -7.26 13.89 -5.73
CA LEU A 380 -7.00 13.00 -6.89
C LEU A 380 -5.70 13.31 -7.64
N MET A 381 -5.19 14.54 -7.54
CA MET A 381 -4.17 15.09 -8.44
C MET A 381 -2.72 14.70 -8.10
N SER A 382 -2.43 13.39 -7.96
CA SER A 382 -1.06 12.92 -7.67
C SER A 382 -0.77 11.43 -8.00
N ILE A 383 -1.46 10.81 -8.97
CA ILE A 383 -1.38 9.36 -9.20
C ILE A 383 -0.89 8.98 -10.61
N GLY A 384 0.43 8.85 -10.74
CA GLY A 384 1.08 8.04 -11.77
C GLY A 384 0.84 8.46 -13.22
N ASN A 385 0.51 7.49 -14.07
CA ASN A 385 0.22 7.73 -15.48
C ASN A 385 -1.27 8.12 -15.69
N ALA A 386 -1.59 8.68 -16.86
CA ALA A 386 -2.94 9.17 -17.17
C ALA A 386 -4.05 8.11 -17.10
N PHE A 387 -3.73 6.82 -17.29
CA PHE A 387 -4.70 5.72 -17.13
C PHE A 387 -4.98 5.45 -15.65
N SER A 388 -3.95 5.38 -14.80
CA SER A 388 -4.11 5.21 -13.35
C SER A 388 -4.88 6.39 -12.74
N ALA A 389 -4.56 7.62 -13.13
CA ALA A 389 -5.30 8.81 -12.74
C ALA A 389 -6.78 8.76 -13.16
N ASN A 390 -7.07 8.35 -14.40
CA ASN A 390 -8.46 8.19 -14.86
C ASN A 390 -9.22 7.08 -14.11
N LEU A 391 -8.56 5.97 -13.74
CA LEU A 391 -9.17 4.96 -12.88
C LEU A 391 -9.52 5.54 -11.50
N THR A 392 -8.64 6.32 -10.87
CA THR A 392 -8.94 6.98 -9.58
C THR A 392 -10.07 8.00 -9.70
N ILE A 393 -10.10 8.81 -10.77
CA ILE A 393 -11.20 9.76 -11.03
C ILE A 393 -12.52 8.99 -11.20
N SER A 394 -12.55 7.93 -12.00
CA SER A 394 -13.76 7.11 -12.20
C SER A 394 -14.22 6.46 -10.88
N LYS A 395 -13.29 5.96 -10.06
CA LYS A 395 -13.57 5.42 -8.71
C LYS A 395 -14.18 6.50 -7.82
N TYR A 396 -13.53 7.65 -7.66
CA TYR A 396 -14.02 8.81 -6.90
C TYR A 396 -15.43 9.21 -7.32
N CYS A 397 -15.68 9.31 -8.63
CA CYS A 397 -16.97 9.71 -9.15
C CYS A 397 -18.12 8.77 -8.79
N ILE A 398 -17.87 7.47 -8.64
CA ILE A 398 -18.86 6.52 -8.13
C ILE A 398 -19.08 6.74 -6.62
N TYR A 399 -18.02 6.98 -5.85
CA TYR A 399 -18.11 7.27 -4.42
C TYR A 399 -18.88 8.57 -4.12
N VAL A 400 -18.65 9.65 -4.86
CA VAL A 400 -19.39 10.93 -4.69
C VAL A 400 -20.72 10.98 -5.45
N GLY A 401 -21.11 9.91 -6.16
CA GLY A 401 -22.35 9.86 -6.95
C GLY A 401 -22.41 10.88 -8.09
N ASN A 402 -21.27 11.13 -8.73
CA ASN A 402 -21.08 12.09 -9.83
C ASN A 402 -21.48 13.55 -9.51
N ASN A 403 -21.62 13.92 -8.23
CA ASN A 403 -22.08 15.26 -7.79
C ASN A 403 -20.99 16.35 -7.85
N ASP A 404 -20.05 16.23 -8.79
CA ASP A 404 -18.77 16.93 -8.76
C ASP A 404 -18.32 17.34 -10.17
N PRO A 405 -17.82 18.58 -10.39
CA PRO A 405 -17.32 19.02 -11.70
C PRO A 405 -16.23 18.12 -12.32
N VAL A 406 -15.38 17.44 -11.53
CA VAL A 406 -14.36 16.53 -12.07
C VAL A 406 -14.97 15.28 -12.73
N CYS A 407 -16.23 14.99 -12.42
CA CYS A 407 -16.98 13.86 -12.96
C CYS A 407 -17.71 14.17 -14.28
N ALA A 408 -17.45 15.33 -14.90
CA ALA A 408 -17.91 15.63 -16.24
C ALA A 408 -17.40 14.55 -17.23
N GLY A 409 -18.31 13.95 -18.00
CA GLY A 409 -18.00 12.87 -18.95
C GLY A 409 -17.79 11.49 -18.34
N GLN A 410 -17.71 11.33 -17.02
CA GLN A 410 -17.64 10.02 -16.37
C GLN A 410 -19.01 9.30 -16.40
N PRO A 411 -19.05 7.95 -16.49
CA PRO A 411 -20.29 7.19 -16.37
C PRO A 411 -21.03 7.50 -15.08
N LYS A 412 -22.37 7.59 -15.15
CA LYS A 412 -23.23 7.92 -14.01
C LYS A 412 -23.87 6.67 -13.41
N TYR A 413 -23.83 6.56 -12.09
CA TYR A 413 -24.44 5.47 -11.33
C TYR A 413 -25.33 6.03 -10.21
N ASN A 414 -26.47 5.39 -9.94
CA ASN A 414 -27.39 5.82 -8.89
C ASN A 414 -26.95 5.31 -7.51
N VAL A 415 -25.75 5.74 -7.07
CA VAL A 415 -25.14 5.36 -5.80
C VAL A 415 -24.23 6.48 -5.31
N ASN A 416 -23.91 6.46 -4.02
CA ASN A 416 -22.79 7.19 -3.42
C ASN A 416 -22.38 6.45 -2.14
N PHE A 417 -21.14 6.62 -1.71
CA PHE A 417 -20.63 6.06 -0.45
C PHE A 417 -19.60 6.99 0.21
N VAL A 418 -19.99 8.24 0.49
CA VAL A 418 -19.15 9.21 1.21
C VAL A 418 -19.90 9.83 2.38
N TYR A 419 -19.19 10.15 3.46
CA TYR A 419 -19.75 10.85 4.62
C TYR A 419 -19.42 12.34 4.60
N LYS A 420 -20.28 13.13 5.28
CA LYS A 420 -20.08 14.57 5.40
C LYS A 420 -18.90 14.89 6.32
N ARG A 421 -18.26 16.04 6.08
CA ARG A 421 -17.28 16.62 7.00
C ARG A 421 -17.98 17.03 8.30
N ASP A 422 -17.32 16.73 9.41
CA ASP A 422 -17.78 16.87 10.79
C ASP A 422 -17.03 18.00 11.51
N GLU A 423 -17.44 18.34 12.74
CA GLU A 423 -16.91 19.50 13.50
C GLU A 423 -15.42 19.41 13.89
N TYR A 424 -14.80 18.26 13.63
CA TYR A 424 -13.37 17.95 13.85
C TYR A 424 -12.56 18.01 12.53
N TRP A 425 -13.21 18.26 11.39
CA TRP A 425 -12.52 18.39 10.11
C TRP A 425 -11.65 19.66 10.04
N ASN A 426 -10.42 19.52 9.52
CA ASN A 426 -9.48 20.63 9.34
C ASN A 426 -9.22 21.45 10.63
N LYS A 427 -9.10 20.74 11.76
CA LYS A 427 -9.07 21.30 13.10
C LYS A 427 -8.31 20.34 14.01
N THR A 428 -7.02 20.59 14.22
CA THR A 428 -6.19 19.87 15.19
C THR A 428 -6.83 19.82 16.58
N ALA A 429 -6.77 18.65 17.21
CA ALA A 429 -7.16 18.42 18.59
C ALA A 429 -6.38 19.27 19.62
N ALA A 430 -7.03 19.62 20.72
CA ALA A 430 -6.34 20.06 21.93
C ALA A 430 -5.81 18.84 22.71
N ILE A 431 -4.77 19.01 23.52
CA ILE A 431 -4.36 17.99 24.50
C ILE A 431 -5.45 17.86 25.56
N PRO A 432 -6.09 16.70 25.76
CA PRO A 432 -7.14 16.55 26.77
C PRO A 432 -6.64 16.75 28.21
N ASP A 433 -7.54 17.19 29.09
CA ASP A 433 -7.20 17.47 30.49
C ASP A 433 -6.61 16.24 31.19
N GLY A 434 -5.46 16.45 31.84
CA GLY A 434 -4.70 15.39 32.52
C GLY A 434 -3.81 14.54 31.61
N ALA A 435 -3.96 14.61 30.28
CA ALA A 435 -3.16 13.85 29.32
C ALA A 435 -1.83 14.53 28.92
N SER A 436 -1.05 13.84 28.09
CA SER A 436 0.14 14.35 27.37
C SER A 436 0.21 13.76 25.96
N VAL A 437 1.06 14.31 25.09
CA VAL A 437 1.24 13.84 23.71
C VAL A 437 2.73 13.66 23.37
N LEU A 438 3.09 12.50 22.83
CA LEU A 438 4.42 12.21 22.32
C LEU A 438 4.36 11.99 20.81
N MET A 439 5.16 12.74 20.05
CA MET A 439 5.14 12.76 18.59
C MET A 439 6.47 12.24 18.06
N PHE A 440 6.43 11.31 17.10
CA PHE A 440 7.59 10.77 16.40
C PHE A 440 7.49 11.08 14.90
N SER A 441 8.60 11.50 14.30
CA SER A 441 8.66 11.80 12.87
C SER A 441 10.01 11.43 12.25
N GLY A 442 9.98 10.59 11.22
CA GLY A 442 11.14 10.27 10.42
C GLY A 442 11.45 11.37 9.41
N ILE A 443 12.67 11.92 9.42
CA ILE A 443 13.07 12.98 8.49
C ILE A 443 13.07 12.52 7.02
N LEU A 444 13.15 11.21 6.80
CA LEU A 444 13.08 10.56 5.49
C LEU A 444 11.78 9.74 5.32
N ASP A 445 10.69 10.14 5.97
CA ASP A 445 9.35 9.58 5.78
C ASP A 445 8.67 10.20 4.55
N PRO A 446 8.45 9.46 3.44
CA PRO A 446 7.80 9.97 2.25
C PRO A 446 6.26 9.97 2.33
N ALA A 447 5.66 9.23 3.27
CA ALA A 447 4.22 9.00 3.33
C ALA A 447 3.51 9.95 4.31
N THR A 448 4.16 10.32 5.41
CA THR A 448 3.71 11.40 6.30
C THR A 448 4.90 12.32 6.64
N PRO A 449 5.24 13.26 5.73
CA PRO A 449 6.51 13.96 5.82
C PRO A 449 6.67 14.85 7.07
N PRO A 450 7.91 15.21 7.44
CA PRO A 450 8.21 15.99 8.65
C PRO A 450 7.51 17.34 8.80
N LYS A 451 6.91 17.88 7.73
CA LYS A 451 6.07 19.07 7.83
C LYS A 451 4.73 18.79 8.52
N TYR A 452 4.11 17.62 8.32
CA TYR A 452 2.86 17.26 8.98
C TYR A 452 3.04 17.23 10.51
N ALA A 453 4.08 16.53 10.98
CA ALA A 453 4.41 16.46 12.41
C ALA A 453 4.80 17.82 13.02
N LYS A 454 5.41 18.73 12.23
CA LYS A 454 5.68 20.11 12.67
C LYS A 454 4.41 20.95 12.75
N ASP A 455 3.54 20.83 11.75
CA ASP A 455 2.31 21.60 11.65
C ASP A 455 1.36 21.21 12.78
N GLU A 456 1.15 19.91 12.99
CA GLU A 456 0.37 19.36 14.10
C GLU A 456 0.96 19.75 15.48
N TYR A 457 2.29 19.67 15.64
CA TYR A 457 2.94 20.19 16.85
C TYR A 457 2.76 21.71 17.01
N ALA A 458 2.69 22.50 15.94
CA ALA A 458 2.51 23.94 16.02
C ALA A 458 1.05 24.36 16.33
N THR A 459 0.06 23.62 15.82
CA THR A 459 -1.37 23.93 15.97
C THR A 459 -1.99 23.36 17.24
N MET A 460 -1.50 22.23 17.76
CA MET A 460 -2.05 21.53 18.92
C MET A 460 -2.09 22.41 20.18
N ALA A 461 -3.29 22.66 20.72
CA ALA A 461 -3.45 23.47 21.92
C ALA A 461 -3.04 22.68 23.17
N GLY A 462 -2.03 23.15 23.89
CA GLY A 462 -1.54 22.56 25.15
C GLY A 462 -0.02 22.47 25.24
N SER A 463 0.51 22.45 26.46
CA SER A 463 1.97 22.47 26.72
C SER A 463 2.59 21.10 26.99
N LYS A 464 1.78 20.07 27.32
CA LYS A 464 2.24 18.71 27.66
C LYS A 464 2.53 17.86 26.41
N LYS A 465 3.26 18.41 25.43
CA LYS A 465 3.61 17.75 24.16
C LYS A 465 5.11 17.76 23.89
N LEU A 466 5.61 16.72 23.23
CA LEU A 466 7.00 16.61 22.79
C LEU A 466 7.06 16.02 21.38
N LEU A 467 7.73 16.72 20.45
CA LEU A 467 8.08 16.20 19.12
C LEU A 467 9.54 15.73 19.10
N VAL A 468 9.76 14.46 18.80
CA VAL A 468 11.08 13.85 18.60
C VAL A 468 11.23 13.51 17.12
N THR A 469 12.20 14.14 16.47
CA THR A 469 12.52 13.88 15.05
C THR A 469 13.71 12.94 14.92
N PHE A 470 13.63 12.03 13.94
CA PHE A 470 14.62 10.98 13.71
C PHE A 470 15.30 11.25 12.36
N PRO A 471 16.55 11.77 12.33
CA PRO A 471 17.18 12.34 11.14
C PRO A 471 17.26 11.47 9.89
N VAL A 472 17.10 10.15 10.03
CA VAL A 472 17.19 9.17 8.93
C VAL A 472 16.11 8.09 8.98
N ALA A 473 15.13 8.15 9.90
CA ALA A 473 14.04 7.18 9.88
C ALA A 473 13.10 7.45 8.68
N ASN A 474 12.57 6.38 8.10
CA ASN A 474 11.45 6.40 7.17
C ASN A 474 10.12 6.26 7.93
N HIS A 475 9.04 5.92 7.21
CA HIS A 475 7.70 5.76 7.77
C HIS A 475 7.60 4.70 8.89
N ALA A 476 6.71 4.92 9.85
CA ALA A 476 6.53 4.14 11.07
C ALA A 476 7.83 4.00 11.89
N VAL A 477 8.22 5.07 12.59
CA VAL A 477 9.51 5.18 13.27
C VAL A 477 9.73 4.05 14.28
N LEU A 478 8.76 3.72 15.13
CA LEU A 478 8.94 2.65 16.13
C LEU A 478 9.10 1.26 15.50
N SER A 479 8.60 1.05 14.28
CA SER A 479 8.75 -0.21 13.54
C SER A 479 10.06 -0.30 12.75
N ASN A 480 10.69 0.83 12.43
CA ASN A 480 11.85 0.90 11.52
C ASN A 480 13.13 1.50 12.13
N ALA A 481 13.07 2.14 13.30
CA ALA A 481 14.22 2.68 14.02
C ALA A 481 15.14 1.57 14.61
N PRO A 482 16.44 1.86 14.81
CA PRO A 482 17.36 0.94 15.47
C PRO A 482 16.95 0.57 16.91
N GLY A 483 17.27 -0.67 17.32
CA GLY A 483 16.79 -1.31 18.55
C GLY A 483 17.53 -0.91 19.84
N LYS A 484 16.99 -1.38 20.98
CA LYS A 484 17.34 -0.93 22.36
C LYS A 484 18.83 -0.86 22.69
N ASP A 485 19.66 -1.78 22.21
CA ASP A 485 21.11 -1.80 22.53
C ASP A 485 21.87 -0.61 21.92
N GLN A 486 21.31 -0.02 20.86
CA GLN A 486 21.90 1.10 20.11
C GLN A 486 21.53 2.48 20.71
N CYS A 487 20.65 2.51 21.71
CA CYS A 487 20.20 3.74 22.39
C CYS A 487 20.84 3.95 23.78
N ARG A 488 21.62 3.00 24.31
CA ARG A 488 22.19 3.06 25.68
C ARG A 488 23.55 3.73 25.79
N GLN A 489 24.30 3.86 24.70
CA GLN A 489 25.56 4.61 24.72
C GLN A 489 25.29 6.09 24.46
N HIS A 490 26.03 6.99 25.13
CA HIS A 490 26.03 8.43 24.84
C HIS A 490 26.67 8.81 23.48
N GLN A 491 26.72 7.86 22.54
CA GLN A 491 27.14 8.07 21.17
C GLN A 491 25.91 7.96 20.24
N LEU A 492 25.15 9.06 20.10
CA LEU A 492 24.10 9.22 19.08
C LEU A 492 24.70 9.37 17.65
N HIS A 493 25.80 8.67 17.36
CA HIS A 493 26.81 9.12 16.40
C HIS A 493 27.38 8.07 15.43
N PRO A 494 27.42 6.75 15.73
CA PRO A 494 27.94 5.72 14.81
C PRO A 494 26.86 4.86 14.12
N LEU A 495 25.64 4.77 14.66
CA LEU A 495 24.52 3.98 14.09
C LEU A 495 23.25 4.81 13.82
N VAL A 496 23.42 6.12 13.63
CA VAL A 496 22.60 6.82 12.63
C VAL A 496 22.87 6.12 11.30
N GLU A 497 21.83 5.69 10.60
CA GLU A 497 21.91 5.25 9.19
C GLU A 497 22.19 6.47 8.29
N ARG A 498 23.38 7.06 8.48
CA ARG A 498 23.93 8.08 7.60
C ARG A 498 23.98 7.50 6.20
N LEU A 499 23.82 8.36 5.19
CA LEU A 499 24.35 8.10 3.85
C LEU A 499 25.88 8.27 3.87
N ASP A 500 26.55 7.45 4.70
CA ASP A 500 27.98 7.46 4.94
C ASP A 500 28.61 6.27 4.23
N PHE A 501 29.13 6.53 3.04
CA PHE A 501 29.66 5.51 2.14
C PHE A 501 30.98 4.92 2.67
N SER A 502 31.46 5.35 3.85
CA SER A 502 32.60 4.76 4.55
C SER A 502 32.35 3.39 5.19
N VAL A 503 31.09 3.00 5.41
CA VAL A 503 30.74 1.65 5.92
C VAL A 503 30.37 0.66 4.81
N TRP A 504 30.44 1.05 3.54
CA TRP A 504 30.20 0.14 2.42
C TRP A 504 31.41 -0.77 2.19
N LYS A 505 31.17 -2.07 2.03
CA LYS A 505 32.20 -3.04 1.62
C LYS A 505 32.85 -2.59 0.30
N THR A 506 34.18 -2.69 0.22
CA THR A 506 34.98 -2.22 -0.93
C THR A 506 34.50 -2.79 -2.26
N ASP A 507 34.10 -4.06 -2.27
CA ASP A 507 33.70 -4.74 -3.51
C ASP A 507 32.23 -4.45 -3.87
N LEU A 508 31.37 -4.19 -2.87
CA LEU A 508 29.99 -3.73 -3.12
C LEU A 508 29.98 -2.32 -3.73
N SER A 509 30.86 -1.44 -3.26
CA SER A 509 31.02 -0.10 -3.82
C SER A 509 31.63 -0.12 -5.22
N ASP A 510 32.53 -1.07 -5.52
CA ASP A 510 32.98 -1.36 -6.90
C ASP A 510 31.81 -1.82 -7.78
N ILE A 511 31.06 -2.84 -7.33
CA ILE A 511 29.87 -3.38 -8.01
C ILE A 511 28.76 -2.33 -8.19
N MET A 512 28.71 -1.28 -7.37
CA MET A 512 27.64 -0.27 -7.41
C MET A 512 28.03 1.00 -8.14
N PHE A 513 29.26 1.48 -7.99
CA PHE A 513 29.73 2.77 -8.50
C PHE A 513 30.94 2.67 -9.45
N GLY A 514 31.40 1.47 -9.81
CA GLY A 514 32.59 1.27 -10.64
C GLY A 514 33.88 1.81 -10.01
N SER A 515 33.93 1.86 -8.68
CA SER A 515 35.15 2.14 -7.91
C SER A 515 34.96 1.75 -6.43
N LYS A 516 35.95 1.07 -5.85
CA LYS A 516 36.00 0.76 -4.42
C LYS A 516 35.86 2.02 -3.55
N SER A 517 35.09 1.92 -2.47
CA SER A 517 35.04 2.92 -1.40
C SER A 517 36.41 2.99 -0.69
N PRO A 518 36.93 4.18 -0.32
CA PRO A 518 38.26 4.34 0.28
C PRO A 518 38.33 3.98 1.78
N TYR A 519 37.34 3.25 2.30
CA TYR A 519 37.15 2.97 3.72
C TYR A 519 36.90 1.47 3.98
N LYS A 520 37.08 1.00 5.22
CA LYS A 520 36.88 -0.40 5.64
C LYS A 520 36.01 -0.48 6.89
N ASN A 521 35.03 -1.37 6.91
CA ASN A 521 34.34 -1.83 8.11
C ASN A 521 33.91 -3.30 7.95
N THR A 522 34.06 -4.10 9.00
CA THR A 522 33.81 -5.55 9.06
C THR A 522 32.37 -5.92 9.42
N ASP A 523 31.66 -5.08 10.17
CA ASP A 523 30.38 -5.49 10.78
C ASP A 523 29.23 -5.56 9.75
N VAL A 524 29.38 -4.81 8.65
CA VAL A 524 28.46 -4.82 7.49
C VAL A 524 28.65 -6.10 6.65
N GLU A 525 29.79 -6.80 6.77
CA GLU A 525 30.08 -7.99 5.97
C GLU A 525 29.15 -9.16 6.29
N ALA A 526 28.71 -9.30 7.55
CA ALA A 526 27.75 -10.32 7.97
C ALA A 526 26.35 -10.09 7.39
N GLN A 527 25.89 -8.84 7.32
CA GLN A 527 24.59 -8.49 6.74
C GLN A 527 24.60 -8.62 5.21
N ILE A 528 25.71 -8.24 4.57
CA ILE A 528 25.92 -8.47 3.13
C ILE A 528 25.98 -9.96 2.82
N ALA A 529 26.58 -10.80 3.67
CA ALA A 529 26.62 -12.24 3.46
C ALA A 529 25.22 -12.86 3.37
N ALA A 530 24.28 -12.44 4.23
CA ALA A 530 22.88 -12.87 4.17
C ALA A 530 22.18 -12.39 2.88
N ALA A 531 22.18 -11.08 2.61
CA ALA A 531 21.51 -10.53 1.42
C ALA A 531 22.11 -11.05 0.09
N THR A 532 23.42 -11.33 0.07
CA THR A 532 24.08 -11.94 -1.10
C THR A 532 23.75 -13.42 -1.22
N ALA A 533 23.50 -14.14 -0.12
CA ALA A 533 23.05 -15.53 -0.17
C ALA A 533 21.65 -15.65 -0.79
N ASP A 534 20.71 -14.76 -0.41
CA ASP A 534 19.36 -14.74 -1.00
C ASP A 534 19.39 -14.45 -2.51
N VAL A 535 20.11 -13.40 -2.94
CA VAL A 535 20.28 -13.08 -4.37
C VAL A 535 20.98 -14.22 -5.12
N LYS A 536 22.01 -14.84 -4.53
CA LYS A 536 22.73 -15.95 -5.16
C LYS A 536 21.90 -17.25 -5.19
N SER A 537 20.95 -17.42 -4.27
CA SER A 537 19.97 -18.50 -4.26
C SER A 537 18.98 -18.37 -5.42
N MET A 538 18.44 -17.17 -5.68
CA MET A 538 17.65 -16.88 -6.88
C MET A 538 18.43 -17.23 -8.16
N TYR A 539 19.63 -16.66 -8.33
CA TYR A 539 20.45 -16.90 -9.52
C TYR A 539 20.85 -18.37 -9.74
N LEU A 540 21.16 -19.12 -8.67
CA LEU A 540 21.45 -20.55 -8.78
C LEU A 540 20.22 -21.37 -9.20
N THR A 541 19.04 -21.03 -8.66
CA THR A 541 17.79 -21.72 -8.97
C THR A 541 17.40 -21.51 -10.45
N GLU A 542 17.49 -20.27 -10.94
CA GLU A 542 17.25 -19.99 -12.37
C GLU A 542 18.30 -20.62 -13.29
N MET A 543 19.59 -20.57 -12.94
CA MET A 543 20.64 -21.22 -13.75
C MET A 543 20.45 -22.74 -13.82
N LEU A 544 20.01 -23.40 -12.73
CA LEU A 544 19.74 -24.84 -12.73
C LEU A 544 18.52 -25.20 -13.58
N LEU A 545 17.46 -24.37 -13.56
CA LEU A 545 16.31 -24.53 -14.46
C LEU A 545 16.70 -24.35 -15.93
N VAL A 546 17.36 -23.24 -16.28
CA VAL A 546 17.75 -22.92 -17.66
C VAL A 546 18.74 -23.96 -18.23
N SER A 547 19.73 -24.38 -17.43
CA SER A 547 20.67 -25.44 -17.86
C SER A 547 20.00 -26.81 -17.97
N GLY A 548 19.02 -27.13 -17.12
CA GLY A 548 18.17 -28.31 -17.25
C GLY A 548 17.38 -28.32 -18.57
N PHE A 549 16.70 -27.22 -18.92
CA PHE A 549 15.98 -27.10 -20.19
C PHE A 549 16.92 -27.20 -21.41
N LEU A 550 18.11 -26.59 -21.36
CA LEU A 550 19.12 -26.75 -22.41
C LEU A 550 19.60 -28.20 -22.55
N ALA A 551 19.85 -28.90 -21.44
CA ALA A 551 20.27 -30.30 -21.46
C ALA A 551 19.19 -31.21 -22.08
N VAL A 552 17.91 -30.99 -21.74
CA VAL A 552 16.77 -31.70 -22.32
C VAL A 552 16.64 -31.39 -23.82
N ALA A 553 16.76 -30.13 -24.23
CA ALA A 553 16.70 -29.75 -25.65
C ALA A 553 17.84 -30.40 -26.46
N VAL A 554 19.07 -30.41 -25.95
CA VAL A 554 20.22 -31.08 -26.59
C VAL A 554 19.99 -32.60 -26.65
N ALA A 555 19.47 -33.22 -25.59
CA ALA A 555 19.15 -34.66 -25.60
C ALA A 555 18.09 -35.01 -26.67
N ILE A 556 17.02 -34.21 -26.80
CA ILE A 556 16.00 -34.38 -27.84
C ILE A 556 16.61 -34.24 -29.24
N ILE A 557 17.47 -33.24 -29.48
CA ILE A 557 18.15 -33.05 -30.77
C ILE A 557 19.06 -34.24 -31.10
N VAL A 558 19.79 -34.78 -30.12
CA VAL A 558 20.64 -35.98 -30.31
C VAL A 558 19.79 -37.22 -30.61
N VAL A 559 18.69 -37.45 -29.88
CA VAL A 559 17.76 -38.55 -30.13
C VAL A 559 17.14 -38.44 -31.53
N MET A 560 16.69 -37.26 -31.93
CA MET A 560 16.20 -36.98 -33.29
C MET A 560 17.25 -37.27 -34.37
N ALA A 561 18.50 -36.85 -34.16
CA ALA A 561 19.60 -37.10 -35.10
C ALA A 561 19.95 -38.60 -35.22
N VAL A 562 19.91 -39.34 -34.11
CA VAL A 562 20.09 -40.82 -34.10
C VAL A 562 18.91 -41.51 -34.79
N TYR A 563 17.67 -41.07 -34.52
CA TYR A 563 16.46 -41.62 -35.14
C TYR A 563 16.45 -41.42 -36.67
N ILE A 564 16.76 -40.21 -37.14
CA ILE A 564 16.87 -39.88 -38.57
C ILE A 564 17.99 -40.71 -39.25
N ARG A 565 19.12 -40.93 -38.57
CA ARG A 565 20.16 -41.85 -39.06
C ARG A 565 19.65 -43.30 -39.13
N SER A 566 18.88 -43.75 -38.14
CA SER A 566 18.32 -45.11 -38.13
C SER A 566 17.27 -45.34 -39.24
N ILE A 567 16.49 -44.31 -39.60
CA ILE A 567 15.57 -44.37 -40.75
C ILE A 567 16.36 -44.42 -42.06
N LYS A 568 17.37 -43.56 -42.24
CA LYS A 568 18.23 -43.60 -43.44
C LYS A 568 19.03 -44.90 -43.59
N ALA A 569 19.25 -45.64 -42.50
CA ALA A 569 19.86 -46.98 -42.51
C ALA A 569 18.85 -48.14 -42.72
N ARG A 570 17.54 -47.84 -42.88
CA ARG A 570 16.46 -48.81 -43.12
C ARG A 570 15.65 -48.54 -44.38
N GLY A 571 15.74 -47.33 -44.94
CA GLY A 571 14.98 -46.89 -46.11
C GLY A 571 15.53 -47.34 -47.46
N ASP A 572 15.81 -48.63 -47.63
CA ASP A 572 16.26 -49.23 -48.89
C ASP A 572 15.58 -50.60 -49.09
N LEU A 573 14.32 -50.59 -49.57
CA LEU A 573 13.57 -51.73 -50.14
C LEU A 573 12.13 -51.33 -50.60
N THR A 574 11.97 -51.01 -51.89
CA THR A 574 10.81 -51.28 -52.80
C THR A 574 9.33 -50.95 -52.45
N THR A 575 8.53 -50.54 -53.45
CA THR A 575 7.07 -50.23 -53.33
C THR A 575 6.20 -50.60 -54.56
N GLU A 576 5.02 -51.22 -54.33
CA GLU A 576 3.83 -51.35 -55.21
C GLU A 576 2.62 -51.90 -54.37
N SER A 577 1.33 -51.83 -54.74
CA SER A 577 0.55 -50.86 -55.55
C SER A 577 -0.99 -51.09 -55.45
N LYS A 578 -1.77 -50.15 -56.02
CA LYS A 578 -3.19 -50.18 -56.52
C LYS A 578 -4.46 -50.46 -55.66
N GLU A 579 -5.31 -49.42 -55.59
CA GLU A 579 -6.76 -49.30 -56.01
C GLU A 579 -7.85 -50.26 -55.45
N VAL A 580 -8.93 -49.85 -54.72
CA VAL A 580 -10.10 -48.95 -55.05
C VAL A 580 -11.14 -49.66 -55.97
N PRO A 581 -12.48 -49.73 -55.66
CA PRO A 581 -13.39 -48.65 -55.20
C PRO A 581 -14.42 -49.02 -54.07
N ALA A 582 -15.59 -48.36 -53.99
CA ALA A 582 -16.62 -48.43 -52.91
C ALA A 582 -18.07 -48.11 -53.40
N ASP A 583 -19.12 -48.24 -52.54
CA ASP A 583 -20.54 -47.88 -52.83
C ASP A 583 -21.36 -47.45 -51.57
N ASN A 584 -22.56 -46.84 -51.73
CA ASN A 584 -23.23 -45.97 -50.73
C ASN A 584 -24.72 -46.29 -50.42
N LYS A 585 -25.19 -46.04 -49.17
CA LYS A 585 -26.60 -45.62 -48.88
C LYS A 585 -26.83 -44.97 -47.51
N ALA A 586 -27.87 -44.14 -47.44
CA ALA A 586 -28.13 -43.14 -46.39
C ALA A 586 -28.73 -43.64 -45.07
N GLU A 587 -28.40 -42.95 -43.97
CA GLU A 587 -29.39 -42.19 -43.17
C GLU A 587 -28.70 -40.99 -42.48
N ALA A 588 -29.44 -39.95 -42.08
CA ALA A 588 -28.87 -38.63 -41.79
C ALA A 588 -28.89 -38.23 -40.29
N SER A 589 -27.71 -38.17 -39.67
CA SER A 589 -27.45 -37.44 -38.42
C SER A 589 -25.96 -37.17 -38.22
N GLY A 590 -25.60 -36.12 -37.47
CA GLY A 590 -24.21 -35.78 -37.11
C GLY A 590 -23.57 -34.68 -37.96
N GLU A 591 -22.80 -33.80 -37.32
CA GLU A 591 -22.02 -32.73 -37.97
C GLU A 591 -20.71 -33.28 -38.53
N ALA A 592 -20.34 -32.91 -39.76
CA ALA A 592 -19.07 -33.30 -40.38
C ALA A 592 -18.51 -32.21 -41.32
N ALA A 593 -17.20 -32.23 -41.51
CA ALA A 593 -16.39 -31.23 -42.22
C ALA A 593 -16.41 -31.37 -43.75
N GLN A 594 -15.77 -30.43 -44.44
CA GLN A 594 -15.19 -30.65 -45.77
C GLN A 594 -13.92 -29.80 -45.98
N ASP A 595 -13.11 -30.15 -46.99
CA ASP A 595 -11.79 -29.58 -47.32
C ASP A 595 -11.64 -29.43 -48.86
N ASP A 596 -10.49 -28.97 -49.35
CA ASP A 596 -10.03 -28.86 -50.76
C ASP A 596 -10.60 -27.74 -51.69
N ALA A 597 -9.86 -26.61 -51.73
CA ALA A 597 -9.12 -26.04 -52.89
C ALA A 597 -9.73 -25.66 -54.28
N ILE A 598 -8.97 -24.80 -54.99
CA ILE A 598 -9.01 -24.40 -56.44
C ILE A 598 -9.85 -23.14 -56.80
N ASP A 599 -9.63 -22.57 -58.00
CA ASP A 599 -9.48 -21.13 -58.27
C ASP A 599 -10.34 -20.59 -59.46
N THR A 600 -10.84 -19.35 -59.38
CA THR A 600 -11.42 -18.46 -60.47
C THR A 600 -12.62 -18.96 -61.35
N ALA A 601 -13.53 -18.13 -61.92
CA ALA A 601 -13.91 -16.71 -61.74
C ALA A 601 -15.15 -16.26 -62.58
N VAL A 602 -15.78 -15.13 -62.20
CA VAL A 602 -16.42 -14.08 -63.06
C VAL A 602 -17.84 -14.27 -63.69
N THR A 603 -18.49 -13.12 -63.99
CA THR A 603 -19.85 -12.78 -64.53
C THR A 603 -21.01 -12.64 -63.51
N VAL A 604 -21.90 -11.61 -63.47
CA VAL A 604 -22.47 -10.57 -64.41
C VAL A 604 -23.74 -11.09 -65.14
N SER A 605 -24.90 -10.40 -65.28
CA SER A 605 -25.35 -8.98 -65.06
C SER A 605 -26.88 -8.82 -64.82
N GLU A 606 -27.34 -7.57 -64.57
CA GLU A 606 -28.63 -6.93 -64.99
C GLU A 606 -29.98 -7.40 -64.38
N ASP A 607 -31.04 -6.58 -64.26
CA ASP A 607 -31.27 -5.20 -64.79
C ASP A 607 -32.25 -4.32 -63.95
N SER A 608 -32.21 -3.00 -64.20
CA SER A 608 -33.17 -1.87 -63.99
C SER A 608 -33.85 -1.61 -62.61
N GLU A 609 -34.36 -0.41 -62.25
CA GLU A 609 -34.52 0.88 -62.98
C GLU A 609 -34.56 2.09 -62.00
N GLU A 610 -34.06 3.28 -62.45
CA GLU A 610 -34.40 4.68 -62.08
C GLU A 610 -34.50 5.19 -60.58
N ASP A 611 -34.12 6.44 -60.22
CA ASP A 611 -33.50 7.57 -60.96
C ASP A 611 -32.78 8.62 -60.04
N SER A 612 -31.86 9.38 -60.64
CA SER A 612 -31.52 10.81 -60.38
C SER A 612 -30.62 11.26 -59.19
N ASN A 613 -29.49 11.91 -59.55
CA ASN A 613 -29.01 13.25 -59.12
C ASN A 613 -28.78 13.61 -57.61
N THR A 614 -27.81 14.47 -57.19
CA THR A 614 -26.78 15.28 -57.90
C THR A 614 -25.58 15.63 -56.96
N THR A 615 -24.62 16.38 -57.52
CA THR A 615 -23.62 17.32 -56.94
C THR A 615 -23.95 18.00 -55.57
N GLU A 616 -23.03 18.63 -54.80
CA GLU A 616 -21.80 19.35 -55.18
C GLU A 616 -20.78 19.59 -54.00
N THR A 617 -19.75 20.39 -54.30
CA THR A 617 -18.66 20.95 -53.47
C THR A 617 -19.02 21.62 -52.12
N SER A 618 -18.01 21.77 -51.24
CA SER A 618 -17.53 23.08 -50.74
C SER A 618 -17.07 23.11 -49.26
N THR A 619 -15.86 23.66 -49.08
CA THR A 619 -15.28 24.27 -47.89
C THR A 619 -16.20 25.18 -47.04
N SER A 620 -16.15 24.99 -45.72
CA SER A 620 -16.24 26.01 -44.63
C SER A 620 -15.84 25.34 -43.30
N GLN A 621 -15.08 25.86 -42.30
CA GLN A 621 -14.43 27.14 -41.95
C GLN A 621 -15.19 28.08 -40.96
N VAL A 622 -14.64 28.23 -39.73
CA VAL A 622 -15.07 29.18 -38.64
C VAL A 622 -16.44 28.80 -38.03
N ALA A 623 -16.80 28.97 -36.73
CA ALA A 623 -16.23 29.73 -35.61
C ALA A 623 -16.32 28.98 -34.24
N SER A 624 -15.83 29.65 -33.20
CA SER A 624 -15.96 29.35 -31.76
C SER A 624 -17.40 29.30 -31.21
N VAL A 625 -17.62 28.44 -30.20
CA VAL A 625 -17.80 28.88 -28.79
C VAL A 625 -16.90 28.02 -27.91
#